data_AF-A0A1H9E573-F1
#
_entry.id   AF-A0A1H9E573-F1
#
_cell.length_a   1.000
_cell.length_b   1.000
_cell.length_c   1.000
_cell.angle_alpha   90.00
_cell.angle_beta   90.00
_cell.angle_gamma   90.00
#
_symmetry.space_group_name_H-M   'P 1'
#
loop_
_entity.id
_entity.type
_entity.pdbx_description
1 polymer ?
#
loop_
_entity_poly.entity_id
_entity_poly.type
_entity_poly.pdbx_seq_one_letter_code
_entity_poly.pdbx_strand_id
1 'polypeptide(L)'
;MKDKEFKYMTHPMGDLVIATRGSEVSQGYKPDVTVEDKQGNLKFILEFEQKTDRKAFLGSLLKAEVHAEQKQKSPELIIVMKPFRNTTTRQIADHIRPYKQWLEKKNCGSLNLSAIHVLSDTEYLEAAEAKDQLGTPAFKKRGHIV
;
A
#
# COMPACT_ATOMS: atom_id res chain seq x y z
N MET A 1 -4.85 -10.55 11.30
CA MET A 1 -3.54 -11.08 10.88
C MET A 1 -2.41 -10.45 11.70
N LYS A 2 -1.26 -11.12 11.89
CA LYS A 2 -0.03 -10.54 12.47
C LYS A 2 0.92 -10.06 11.37
N ASP A 3 1.79 -9.11 11.70
CA ASP A 3 2.81 -8.57 10.79
C ASP A 3 3.65 -9.64 10.07
N LYS A 4 4.20 -10.60 10.83
CA LYS A 4 4.96 -11.72 10.24
C LYS A 4 4.09 -12.58 9.30
N GLU A 5 2.81 -12.78 9.61
CA GLU A 5 1.92 -13.56 8.75
C GLU A 5 1.69 -12.82 7.43
N PHE A 6 1.42 -11.50 7.49
CA PHE A 6 1.29 -10.67 6.30
C PHE A 6 2.55 -10.72 5.44
N LYS A 7 3.72 -10.54 6.06
CA LYS A 7 5.01 -10.53 5.35
C LYS A 7 5.36 -11.80 4.63
N TYR A 8 4.79 -12.95 4.99
CA TYR A 8 5.16 -14.26 4.43
C TYR A 8 4.00 -15.03 3.79
N MET A 9 2.78 -14.47 3.79
CA MET A 9 1.67 -15.10 3.09
C MET A 9 1.87 -15.11 1.57
N THR A 10 1.01 -15.89 0.89
CA THR A 10 0.88 -15.85 -0.57
C THR A 10 -0.03 -14.69 -0.93
N HIS A 11 0.56 -13.59 -1.41
CA HIS A 11 -0.20 -12.41 -1.82
C HIS A 11 -0.90 -12.66 -3.17
N PRO A 12 -2.09 -12.08 -3.42
CA PRO A 12 -2.82 -12.25 -4.68
C PRO A 12 -2.20 -11.40 -5.80
N MET A 13 -0.98 -11.70 -6.22
CA MET A 13 -0.20 -10.84 -7.13
C MET A 13 -0.14 -11.35 -8.58
N GLY A 14 -0.86 -12.43 -8.90
CA GLY A 14 -0.86 -13.02 -10.25
C GLY A 14 0.55 -13.46 -10.69
N ASP A 15 0.95 -13.04 -11.89
CA ASP A 15 2.26 -13.35 -12.48
C ASP A 15 3.41 -12.45 -11.99
N LEU A 16 3.13 -11.53 -11.07
CA LEU A 16 4.13 -10.64 -10.46
C LEU A 16 4.98 -11.38 -9.43
N VAL A 17 6.12 -10.77 -9.08
CA VAL A 17 7.10 -11.36 -8.17
C VAL A 17 7.30 -10.47 -6.95
N ILE A 18 7.57 -11.09 -5.81
CA ILE A 18 7.95 -10.36 -4.61
C ILE A 18 9.42 -9.96 -4.74
N ALA A 19 9.67 -8.66 -4.70
CA ALA A 19 11.01 -8.12 -4.74
C ALA A 19 11.63 -8.11 -3.34
N THR A 20 10.88 -7.68 -2.32
CA THR A 20 11.36 -7.70 -0.93
C THR A 20 10.25 -8.05 0.07
N ARG A 21 10.65 -8.59 1.24
CA ARG A 21 9.80 -8.81 2.42
C ARG A 21 10.47 -8.19 3.64
N GLY A 22 9.95 -7.09 4.17
CA GLY A 22 10.42 -6.43 5.39
C GLY A 22 11.88 -5.95 5.34
N SER A 23 12.39 -5.63 4.15
CA SER A 23 13.80 -5.28 3.92
C SER A 23 13.95 -3.81 3.56
N GLU A 24 15.15 -3.26 3.75
CA GLU A 24 15.43 -1.86 3.44
C GLU A 24 15.51 -1.65 1.93
N VAL A 25 14.64 -0.79 1.39
CA VAL A 25 14.57 -0.48 -0.04
C VAL A 25 15.15 0.89 -0.39
N SER A 26 15.23 1.77 0.62
CA SER A 26 15.95 3.04 0.62
C SER A 26 16.27 3.42 2.08
N GLN A 27 17.14 4.41 2.27
CA GLN A 27 17.65 4.79 3.60
C GLN A 27 16.51 5.04 4.60
N GLY A 28 16.39 4.17 5.61
CA GLY A 28 15.38 4.26 6.67
C GLY A 28 13.96 3.84 6.26
N TYR A 29 13.77 3.28 5.06
CA TYR A 29 12.49 2.77 4.59
C TYR A 29 12.49 1.25 4.38
N LYS A 30 11.63 0.57 5.14
CA LYS A 30 11.47 -0.88 5.18
C LYS A 30 9.99 -1.24 5.01
N PRO A 31 9.45 -1.22 3.77
CA PRO A 31 8.09 -1.67 3.52
C PRO A 31 7.92 -3.14 3.89
N ASP A 32 6.69 -3.54 4.21
CA ASP A 32 6.43 -4.92 4.58
C ASP A 32 6.61 -5.86 3.39
N VAL A 33 6.12 -5.48 2.20
CA VAL A 33 6.35 -6.21 0.95
C VAL A 33 6.44 -5.24 -0.23
N THR A 34 7.36 -5.49 -1.15
CA THR A 34 7.36 -4.85 -2.48
C THR A 34 7.16 -5.89 -3.57
N VAL A 35 6.42 -5.51 -4.61
CA VAL A 35 6.07 -6.39 -5.74
C VAL A 35 6.50 -5.74 -7.04
N GLU A 36 7.17 -6.51 -7.89
CA GLU A 36 7.68 -6.12 -9.19
C GLU A 36 7.10 -6.98 -10.31
N ASP A 37 7.11 -6.47 -11.54
CA ASP A 37 6.92 -7.32 -12.72
C ASP A 37 8.18 -8.13 -13.06
N LYS A 38 8.09 -9.01 -14.06
CA LYS A 38 9.21 -9.83 -14.52
C LYS A 38 10.37 -9.02 -15.09
N GLN A 39 10.18 -7.73 -15.36
CA GLN A 39 11.19 -6.80 -15.85
C GLN A 39 11.81 -5.98 -14.71
N GLY A 40 11.45 -6.24 -13.45
CA GLY A 40 11.96 -5.50 -12.28
C GLY A 40 11.34 -4.12 -12.10
N ASN A 41 10.19 -3.84 -12.71
CA ASN A 41 9.47 -2.59 -12.46
C ASN A 41 8.61 -2.73 -11.20
N LEU A 42 8.85 -1.87 -10.22
CA LEU A 42 8.04 -1.75 -9.01
C LEU A 42 6.57 -1.44 -9.37
N LYS A 43 5.67 -2.35 -8.98
CA LYS A 43 4.22 -2.25 -9.23
C LYS A 43 3.42 -1.97 -7.97
N PHE A 44 3.79 -2.58 -6.86
CA PHE A 44 3.08 -2.40 -5.60
C PHE A 44 4.04 -2.28 -4.43
N ILE A 45 3.63 -1.45 -3.48
CA ILE A 45 4.21 -1.34 -2.15
C ILE A 45 3.10 -1.71 -1.17
N LEU A 46 3.34 -2.68 -0.30
CA LEU A 46 2.36 -3.16 0.67
C LEU A 46 2.84 -2.83 2.08
N GLU A 47 1.96 -2.22 2.85
CA GLU A 47 2.19 -1.84 4.25
C GLU A 47 1.05 -2.43 5.10
N PHE A 48 1.39 -3.02 6.24
CA PHE A 48 0.46 -3.60 7.18
C PHE A 48 0.47 -2.85 8.51
N GLU A 49 -0.56 -2.03 8.74
CA GLU A 49 -0.65 -1.19 9.93
C GLU A 49 -1.66 -1.75 10.95
N GLN A 50 -1.17 -2.01 12.17
CA GLN A 50 -1.98 -2.52 13.28
C GLN A 50 -2.31 -1.44 14.32
N LYS A 51 -1.70 -0.27 14.22
CA LYS A 51 -1.92 0.85 15.13
C LYS A 51 -3.06 1.73 14.62
N THR A 52 -3.73 2.37 15.57
CA THR A 52 -4.74 3.40 15.29
C THR A 52 -4.13 4.79 15.07
N ASP A 53 -2.81 4.92 15.17
CA ASP A 53 -2.13 6.20 15.00
C ASP A 53 -2.11 6.60 13.53
N ARG A 54 -2.90 7.64 13.22
CA ARG A 54 -3.05 8.21 11.89
C ARG A 54 -1.71 8.68 11.29
N LYS A 55 -0.73 9.05 12.12
CA LYS A 55 0.60 9.47 11.67
C LYS A 55 1.35 8.35 10.95
N ALA A 56 1.12 7.09 11.34
CA ALA A 56 1.79 5.96 10.71
C ALA A 56 1.41 5.84 9.22
N PHE A 57 0.12 5.98 8.92
CA PHE A 57 -0.41 5.96 7.55
C PHE A 57 0.14 7.10 6.68
N LEU A 58 0.27 8.31 7.24
CA LEU A 58 0.90 9.43 6.54
C LEU A 58 2.40 9.19 6.33
N GLY A 59 3.07 8.57 7.30
CA GLY A 59 4.46 8.12 7.18
C GLY A 59 4.64 7.13 6.04
N SER A 60 3.74 6.15 5.91
CA SER A 60 3.73 5.18 4.80
C SER A 60 3.56 5.88 3.45
N LEU A 61 2.61 6.82 3.33
CA LEU A 61 2.43 7.62 2.12
C LEU A 61 3.73 8.35 1.72
N LEU A 62 4.31 9.12 2.64
CA LEU A 62 5.49 9.93 2.34
C LEU A 62 6.70 9.07 1.94
N LYS A 63 6.94 7.98 2.67
CA LYS A 63 8.08 7.09 2.38
C LYS A 63 7.89 6.35 1.06
N ALA A 64 6.69 5.87 0.78
CA ALA A 64 6.37 5.21 -0.48
C ALA A 64 6.50 6.15 -1.67
N GLU A 65 6.05 7.41 -1.53
CA GLU A 65 6.18 8.43 -2.57
C GLU A 65 7.65 8.76 -2.86
N VAL A 66 8.46 9.04 -1.83
CA VAL A 66 9.90 9.29 -2.00
C VAL A 66 10.59 8.09 -2.65
N HIS A 67 10.22 6.87 -2.25
CA HIS A 67 10.77 5.66 -2.85
C HIS A 67 10.38 5.51 -4.33
N ALA A 68 9.12 5.78 -4.67
CA ALA A 68 8.61 5.75 -6.05
C ALA A 68 9.34 6.78 -6.93
N GLU A 69 9.54 8.01 -6.42
CA GLU A 69 10.31 9.07 -7.06
C GLU A 69 11.75 8.63 -7.32
N GLN A 70 12.46 8.13 -6.30
CA GLN A 70 13.84 7.67 -6.42
C GLN A 70 14.02 6.54 -7.44
N LYS A 71 13.02 5.67 -7.57
CA LYS A 71 13.01 4.57 -8.54
C LYS A 71 12.52 4.99 -9.92
N GLN A 72 11.97 6.19 -10.07
CA GLN A 72 11.27 6.66 -11.27
C GLN A 72 10.20 5.64 -11.73
N LYS A 73 9.43 5.14 -10.77
CA LYS A 73 8.34 4.19 -10.99
C LYS A 73 7.03 4.75 -10.45
N SER A 74 5.93 4.12 -10.85
CA SER A 74 4.59 4.49 -10.40
C SER A 74 3.85 3.31 -9.79
N PRO A 75 4.28 2.83 -8.61
CA PRO A 75 3.58 1.76 -7.93
C PRO A 75 2.29 2.25 -7.28
N GLU A 76 1.39 1.31 -7.01
CA GLU A 76 0.25 1.53 -6.13
C GLU A 76 0.66 1.18 -4.68
N LEU A 77 0.40 2.11 -3.76
CA LEU A 77 0.58 1.88 -2.31
C LEU A 77 -0.68 1.21 -1.76
N ILE A 78 -0.54 0.00 -1.24
CA ILE A 78 -1.62 -0.74 -0.59
C ILE A 78 -1.37 -0.76 0.91
N ILE A 79 -2.23 -0.08 1.66
CA ILE A 79 -2.21 -0.08 3.13
C ILE A 79 -3.29 -1.03 3.62
N VAL A 80 -2.85 -2.17 4.14
CA VAL A 80 -3.70 -3.14 4.83
C VAL A 80 -3.70 -2.79 6.30
N MET A 81 -4.87 -2.70 6.90
CA MET A 81 -4.96 -2.35 8.33
C MET A 81 -5.94 -3.22 9.09
N LYS A 82 -5.75 -3.34 10.39
CA LYS A 82 -6.79 -3.89 11.27
C LYS A 82 -7.70 -2.75 11.75
N PRO A 83 -8.99 -2.70 11.36
CA PRO A 83 -9.89 -1.67 11.83
C PRO A 83 -10.12 -1.76 13.35
N PHE A 84 -10.34 -0.61 13.97
CA PHE A 84 -10.74 -0.48 15.38
C PHE A 84 -12.04 0.31 15.49
N ARG A 85 -12.66 0.28 16.68
CA ARG A 85 -13.97 0.92 16.94
C ARG A 85 -14.05 2.38 16.49
N ASN A 86 -12.94 3.12 16.56
CA ASN A 86 -12.83 4.53 16.22
C ASN A 86 -11.87 4.81 15.04
N THR A 87 -11.45 3.78 14.31
CA THR A 87 -10.52 3.91 13.18
C THR A 87 -10.87 2.86 12.12
N THR A 88 -11.71 3.27 11.16
CA THR A 88 -12.09 2.46 10.00
C THR A 88 -11.17 2.75 8.80
N THR A 89 -11.16 1.84 7.83
CA THR A 89 -10.48 2.04 6.54
C THR A 89 -10.93 3.32 5.84
N ARG A 90 -12.24 3.60 5.85
CA ARG A 90 -12.81 4.85 5.31
C ARG A 90 -12.27 6.08 6.01
N GLN A 91 -12.24 6.08 7.34
CA GLN A 91 -11.72 7.21 8.12
C GLN A 91 -10.24 7.46 7.83
N ILE A 92 -9.44 6.41 7.67
CA ILE A 92 -8.03 6.53 7.28
C ILE A 92 -7.90 7.06 5.85
N ALA A 93 -8.66 6.52 4.90
CA ALA A 93 -8.68 7.00 3.52
C ALA A 93 -9.04 8.50 3.44
N ASP A 94 -10.09 8.91 4.16
CA ASP A 94 -10.51 10.30 4.26
C ASP A 94 -9.47 11.17 4.96
N HIS A 95 -8.73 10.62 5.92
CA HIS A 95 -7.63 11.31 6.58
C HIS A 95 -6.42 11.52 5.67
N ILE A 96 -6.08 10.53 4.83
CA ILE A 96 -4.95 10.61 3.89
C ILE A 96 -5.25 11.59 2.75
N ARG A 97 -6.49 11.63 2.25
CA ARG A 97 -6.90 12.43 1.08
C ARG A 97 -6.40 13.88 1.07
N PRO A 98 -6.62 14.70 2.11
CA PRO A 98 -6.14 16.09 2.10
C PRO A 98 -4.60 16.20 2.03
N TYR A 99 -3.86 15.23 2.60
CA TYR A 99 -2.40 15.23 2.53
C TYR A 99 -1.89 14.80 1.17
N LYS A 100 -2.53 13.81 0.53
CA LYS A 100 -2.28 13.45 -0.87
C LYS A 100 -2.45 14.68 -1.77
N GLN A 101 -3.59 15.37 -1.66
CA GLN A 101 -3.87 16.58 -2.44
C GLN A 101 -2.87 17.71 -2.17
N TRP A 102 -2.40 17.85 -0.93
CA TRP A 102 -1.38 18.82 -0.58
C TRP A 102 -0.01 18.47 -1.21
N LEU A 103 0.39 17.19 -1.20
CA LEU A 103 1.61 16.71 -1.84
C LEU A 103 1.56 16.87 -3.36
N GLU A 104 0.44 16.54 -4.01
CA GLU A 104 0.25 16.74 -5.46
C GLU A 104 0.48 18.21 -5.85
N LYS A 105 -0.08 19.15 -5.06
CA LYS A 105 0.13 20.59 -5.29
C LYS A 105 1.59 21.01 -5.15
N LYS A 106 2.38 20.31 -4.31
CA LYS A 106 3.81 20.56 -4.16
C LYS A 106 4.63 19.93 -5.30
N ASN A 107 4.19 18.80 -5.83
CA ASN A 107 4.87 18.04 -6.89
C ASN A 107 4.31 18.34 -8.29
N CYS A 108 4.10 19.63 -8.61
CA CYS A 108 3.65 20.08 -9.94
C CYS A 108 2.35 19.41 -10.47
N GLY A 109 1.49 18.92 -9.58
CA GLY A 109 0.16 18.40 -9.91
C GLY A 109 0.01 16.89 -9.90
N SER A 110 1.06 16.11 -9.60
CA SER A 110 0.95 14.64 -9.53
C SER A 110 1.92 14.03 -8.53
N LEU A 111 1.57 12.84 -8.02
CA LEU A 111 2.49 11.97 -7.30
C LEU A 111 3.16 10.96 -8.23
N ASN A 112 4.28 10.41 -7.80
CA ASN A 112 4.86 9.22 -8.42
C ASN A 112 3.99 7.99 -8.14
N LEU A 113 3.38 7.87 -6.95
CA LEU A 113 2.41 6.82 -6.66
C LEU A 113 1.20 6.89 -7.60
N SER A 114 0.85 5.76 -8.23
CA SER A 114 -0.28 5.70 -9.17
C SER A 114 -1.64 5.67 -8.47
N ALA A 115 -1.68 5.16 -7.23
CA ALA A 115 -2.85 5.10 -6.38
C ALA A 115 -2.43 4.81 -4.93
N ILE A 116 -3.31 5.15 -3.99
CA ILE A 116 -3.21 4.74 -2.59
C ILE A 116 -4.49 3.99 -2.25
N HIS A 117 -4.38 2.73 -1.84
CA HIS A 117 -5.49 1.84 -1.58
C HIS A 117 -5.47 1.40 -0.13
N VAL A 118 -6.52 1.73 0.63
CA VAL A 118 -6.66 1.38 2.04
C VAL A 118 -7.75 0.32 2.20
N LEU A 119 -7.43 -0.82 2.79
CA LEU A 119 -8.39 -1.90 3.04
C LEU A 119 -8.11 -2.63 4.35
N SER A 120 -9.10 -3.36 4.85
CA SER A 120 -8.95 -4.12 6.07
C SER A 120 -8.17 -5.41 5.84
N ASP A 121 -7.59 -5.97 6.91
CA ASP A 121 -6.92 -7.26 6.88
C ASP A 121 -7.88 -8.40 6.52
N THR A 122 -9.13 -8.32 6.95
CA THR A 122 -10.20 -9.23 6.51
C THR A 122 -10.46 -9.12 5.00
N GLU A 123 -10.69 -7.91 4.47
CA GLU A 123 -10.92 -7.73 3.03
C GLU A 123 -9.74 -8.18 2.18
N TYR A 124 -8.51 -7.98 2.67
CA TYR A 124 -7.29 -8.43 2.00
C TYR A 124 -7.19 -9.96 1.97
N LEU A 125 -7.52 -10.63 3.08
CA LEU A 125 -7.56 -12.09 3.16
C LEU A 125 -8.61 -12.69 2.22
N GLU A 126 -9.81 -12.12 2.19
CA GLU A 126 -10.86 -12.54 1.26
C GLU A 126 -10.43 -12.34 -0.20
N ALA A 127 -9.71 -11.27 -0.51
CA ALA A 127 -9.15 -11.05 -1.84
C ALA A 127 -8.13 -12.15 -2.20
N ALA A 128 -7.27 -12.52 -1.25
CA ALA A 128 -6.30 -13.59 -1.42
C ALA A 128 -6.97 -14.95 -1.67
N GLU A 129 -8.02 -15.27 -0.90
CA GLU A 129 -8.80 -16.49 -1.04
C GLU A 129 -9.56 -16.54 -2.37
N ALA A 130 -10.20 -15.43 -2.76
CA ALA A 130 -10.90 -15.29 -4.03
C ALA A 130 -9.97 -15.19 -5.26
N LYS A 131 -8.66 -15.06 -5.04
CA LYS A 131 -7.65 -14.80 -6.08
C LYS A 131 -7.91 -13.51 -6.86
N ASP A 132 -8.49 -12.50 -6.20
CA ASP A 132 -8.65 -11.15 -6.74
C ASP A 132 -7.27 -10.49 -6.83
N GLN A 133 -6.66 -10.50 -8.01
CA GLN A 133 -5.27 -10.07 -8.14
C GLN A 133 -5.09 -8.56 -7.86
N LEU A 134 -3.96 -8.17 -7.26
CA LEU A 134 -3.61 -6.78 -6.97
C LEU A 134 -3.79 -5.91 -8.22
N GLY A 135 -4.38 -4.72 -8.03
CA GLY A 135 -4.61 -3.75 -9.10
C GLY A 135 -5.81 -4.06 -10.03
N THR A 136 -6.37 -5.27 -9.99
CA THR A 136 -7.55 -5.62 -10.81
C THR A 136 -8.83 -4.91 -10.33
N PRO A 137 -9.85 -4.76 -11.20
CA PRO A 137 -11.14 -4.21 -10.78
C PRO A 137 -11.80 -4.96 -9.62
N ALA A 138 -11.60 -6.28 -9.54
CA ALA A 138 -12.15 -7.09 -8.45
C ALA A 138 -11.48 -6.72 -7.11
N PHE A 139 -10.15 -6.63 -7.08
CA PHE A 139 -9.41 -6.19 -5.90
C PHE A 139 -9.76 -4.75 -5.51
N LYS A 140 -9.85 -3.84 -6.49
CA LYS A 140 -10.16 -2.41 -6.29
C LYS A 140 -11.56 -2.12 -5.75
N LYS A 141 -12.49 -3.07 -5.83
CA LYS A 141 -13.83 -2.96 -5.20
C LYS A 141 -13.79 -3.10 -3.68
N ARG A 142 -12.70 -3.65 -3.13
CA ARG A 142 -12.49 -3.84 -1.69
C ARG A 142 -11.90 -2.55 -1.11
N GLY A 143 -12.23 -2.17 0.11
CA GLY A 143 -11.67 -0.97 0.75
C GLY A 143 -11.92 0.35 -0.01
N HIS A 144 -10.93 1.24 0.00
CA HIS A 144 -11.04 2.62 -0.49
C HIS A 144 -9.78 3.08 -1.21
N ILE A 145 -9.94 3.56 -2.44
CA ILE A 145 -8.87 4.23 -3.19
C ILE A 145 -8.94 5.73 -2.90
N VAL A 146 -7.80 6.32 -2.56
CA VAL A 146 -7.60 7.74 -2.23
C VAL A 146 -7.04 8.48 -3.42
#